data_AF-A0A7K8ZC82-F1
#
_entry.id   AF-A0A7K8ZC82-F1
#
_cell.length_a   1.000
_cell.length_b   1.000
_cell.length_c   1.000
_cell.angle_alpha   90.00
_cell.angle_beta   90.00
_cell.angle_gamma   90.00
#
_symmetry.space_group_name_H-M   'P 1'
#
loop_
_entity.id
_entity.type
_entity.pdbx_description
1 polymer ?
#
loop_
_entity_poly.entity_id
_entity_poly.type
_entity_poly.pdbx_seq_one_letter_code
_entity_poly.pdbx_strand_id
1 'polypeptide(L)' 'MPLDHRRLCGPEESQPPALWAAVGAAEEGAGAAPRDPCSLRPLFARAGLLSQAQGSAYVEL' A
#
# COMPACT_ATOMS: atom_id res chain seq x y z
N MET A 1 19.42 12.89 1.71
CA MET A 1 18.49 14.04 1.65
C MET A 1 19.14 15.18 2.44
N PRO A 2 19.38 16.38 1.86
CA PRO A 2 19.79 17.52 2.68
C PRO A 2 18.79 17.65 3.83
N LEU A 3 19.28 17.73 5.08
CA LEU A 3 18.49 17.54 6.30
C LEU A 3 17.13 18.23 6.19
N ASP A 4 16.05 17.45 6.11
CA ASP A 4 14.71 18.01 6.20
C ASP A 4 14.49 18.51 7.63
N HIS A 5 14.66 19.81 7.83
CA HIS A 5 14.48 20.44 9.13
C HIS A 5 13.01 20.57 9.58
N ARG A 6 12.04 20.10 8.77
CA ARG A 6 10.61 20.15 9.09
C ARG A 6 10.03 18.81 9.50
N ARG A 7 10.78 17.71 9.36
CA ARG A 7 10.36 16.36 9.73
C ARG A 7 11.30 15.77 10.77
N LEU A 8 10.83 14.73 11.43
CA LEU A 8 11.71 13.91 12.25
C LEU A 8 12.75 13.26 11.33
N CYS A 9 14.02 13.56 11.59
CA CYS A 9 15.14 12.99 10.87
C CYS A 9 15.34 11.56 11.37
N GLY A 10 15.02 10.58 10.52
CA GLY A 10 15.43 9.20 10.72
C GLY A 10 16.93 9.00 10.43
N PRO A 11 17.40 7.75 10.34
CA PRO A 11 18.76 7.48 9.89
C PRO A 11 18.98 8.01 8.47
N GLU A 12 20.23 8.33 8.16
CA GLU A 12 20.65 8.84 6.84
C GLU A 12 20.32 7.84 5.72
N GLU A 13 20.42 6.55 6.04
CA GLU A 13 20.06 5.44 5.17
C GLU A 13 19.10 4.49 5.88
N SER A 14 18.07 4.06 5.16
CA SER A 14 17.16 2.99 5.57
C SER A 14 16.79 2.21 4.32
N GLN A 15 17.10 0.92 4.31
CA GLN A 15 16.83 0.04 3.17
C GLN A 15 15.60 -0.84 3.48
N PRO A 16 14.59 -0.90 2.60
CA PRO A 16 13.39 -1.70 2.86
C PRO A 16 13.69 -3.20 2.79
N PRO A 17 13.04 -4.03 3.63
CA PRO A 17 13.32 -5.47 3.72
C PRO A 17 13.11 -6.23 2.40
N ALA A 18 12.28 -5.68 1.50
CA ALA A 18 12.01 -6.24 0.17
C ALA A 18 13.27 -6.45 -0.68
N LEU A 19 14.33 -5.64 -0.47
CA LEU A 19 15.60 -5.78 -1.21
C LEU A 19 16.33 -7.10 -0.92
N TRP A 20 16.04 -7.71 0.24
CA TRP A 20 16.66 -8.98 0.64
C TRP A 20 15.65 -10.13 0.72
N ALA A 21 14.39 -9.89 0.38
CA ALA A 21 13.32 -10.89 0.39
C ALA A 21 13.39 -11.90 -0.78
N ALA A 22 14.38 -11.79 -1.67
CA ALA A 22 14.44 -12.55 -2.91
C ALA A 22 15.04 -13.96 -2.75
N VAL A 23 14.32 -14.89 -2.09
CA VAL A 23 14.38 -16.35 -2.37
C VAL A 23 13.06 -17.08 -2.02
N GLY A 24 12.24 -16.58 -1.09
CA GLY A 24 11.00 -17.27 -0.68
C GLY A 24 9.71 -16.77 -1.35
N ALA A 25 9.67 -15.52 -1.81
CA ALA A 25 8.45 -14.90 -2.34
C ALA A 25 8.18 -15.18 -3.83
N ALA A 26 9.06 -15.94 -4.51
CA ALA A 26 8.70 -16.50 -5.82
C ALA A 26 7.54 -17.51 -5.69
N GLU A 27 7.30 -18.07 -4.50
CA GLU A 27 6.18 -18.99 -4.23
C GLU A 27 4.95 -18.32 -3.59
N GLU A 28 5.05 -17.12 -3.03
CA GLU A 28 3.88 -16.29 -2.68
C GLU A 28 3.44 -15.40 -3.87
N GLY A 29 4.25 -15.36 -4.92
CA GLY A 29 3.80 -15.18 -6.29
C GLY A 29 3.38 -16.51 -6.91
N ALA A 30 2.71 -17.40 -6.15
CA ALA A 30 1.91 -18.47 -6.75
C ALA A 30 1.00 -17.79 -7.76
N GLY A 31 1.40 -17.86 -9.04
CA GLY A 31 0.87 -17.04 -10.12
C GLY A 31 -0.64 -16.97 -9.96
N ALA A 32 -1.14 -15.75 -9.79
CA ALA A 32 -2.50 -15.47 -9.32
C ALA A 32 -3.42 -16.57 -9.83
N ALA A 33 -3.95 -17.38 -8.90
CA ALA A 33 -4.76 -18.54 -9.24
C ALA A 33 -5.76 -18.13 -10.34
N PRO A 34 -5.95 -18.96 -11.39
CA PRO A 34 -6.68 -18.54 -12.59
C PRO A 34 -8.01 -17.93 -12.17
N ARG A 35 -8.09 -16.60 -12.32
CA ARG A 35 -9.23 -15.79 -11.93
C ARG A 35 -9.96 -15.41 -13.20
N ASP A 36 -11.28 -15.40 -13.15
CA ASP A 36 -12.09 -14.90 -14.25
C ASP A 36 -11.66 -13.45 -14.55
N PRO A 37 -11.23 -13.13 -15.78
CA PRO A 37 -10.80 -11.77 -16.18
C PRO A 37 -11.92 -10.74 -16.01
N CYS A 38 -13.18 -11.16 -15.96
CA CYS A 38 -14.33 -10.30 -15.70
C CYS A 38 -14.68 -10.17 -14.21
N SER A 39 -14.06 -10.96 -13.32
CA SER A 39 -14.38 -10.94 -11.90
C SER A 39 -13.74 -9.76 -11.17
N LEU A 40 -14.57 -8.93 -10.54
CA LEU A 40 -14.13 -7.82 -9.72
C LEU A 40 -13.82 -8.29 -8.28
N ARG A 41 -12.91 -7.58 -7.61
CA ARG A 41 -12.72 -7.74 -6.16
C ARG A 41 -13.90 -7.09 -5.42
N PRO A 42 -14.38 -7.67 -4.31
CA PRO A 42 -15.37 -7.02 -3.47
C PRO A 42 -14.91 -5.60 -3.10
N LEU A 43 -15.80 -4.63 -3.30
CA LEU A 43 -15.53 -3.22 -3.05
C LEU A 43 -16.25 -2.79 -1.79
N PHE A 44 -15.51 -2.26 -0.82
CA PHE A 44 -16.08 -1.47 0.26
C PHE A 44 -15.88 0.02 -0.02
N ALA A 45 -16.98 0.76 -0.11
CA ALA A 45 -16.95 2.20 -0.37
C ALA A 45 -17.82 2.95 0.64
N ARG A 46 -17.26 3.97 1.28
CA ARG A 46 -17.95 4.83 2.25
C ARG A 46 -17.66 6.30 1.98
N ALA A 47 -18.71 7.08 1.70
CA ALA A 47 -18.62 8.54 1.63
C ALA A 47 -18.72 9.19 3.03
N GLY A 48 -18.16 10.38 3.18
CA GLY A 48 -18.21 11.20 4.40
C GLY A 48 -17.40 10.62 5.57
N LEU A 49 -16.23 10.02 5.31
CA LEU A 49 -15.40 9.45 6.37
C LEU A 49 -14.84 10.51 7.33
N LEU A 50 -14.34 11.63 6.78
CA LEU A 50 -13.66 12.67 7.53
C LEU A 50 -14.63 13.78 7.93
N SER A 51 -14.67 14.10 9.23
CA SER A 51 -15.54 15.15 9.78
C SER A 51 -15.01 16.57 9.57
N GLN A 52 -13.71 16.73 9.32
CA GLN A 52 -13.06 18.02 9.07
C GLN A 52 -13.12 18.46 7.60
N ALA A 53 -13.62 17.61 6.71
CA ALA A 53 -13.68 17.89 5.28
C ALA A 53 -15.13 18.14 4.85
N GLN A 54 -15.32 19.07 3.90
CA GLN A 54 -16.63 19.30 3.27
C GLN A 54 -17.11 18.09 2.45
N GLY A 55 -16.19 17.26 1.97
CA GLY A 55 -16.47 15.99 1.32
C GLY A 55 -15.27 15.04 1.44
N SER A 56 -15.54 13.75 1.64
CA SER A 56 -14.50 12.72 1.77
C SER A 56 -15.05 11.35 1.39
N ALA A 57 -14.17 10.39 1.10
CA ALA A 57 -14.53 9.01 0.84
C ALA A 57 -13.42 8.05 1.25
N TYR A 58 -13.79 6.81 1.56
CA TYR A 58 -12.91 5.67 1.81
C TYR A 58 -13.27 4.52 0.87
N VAL A 59 -12.25 3.88 0.32
CA VAL A 59 -12.36 2.82 -0.67
C VAL A 59 -11.36 1.72 -0.35
N GLU A 60 -11.84 0.48 -0.27
CA GLU A 60 -11.05 -0.74 -0.03
C GLU A 60 -11.42 -1.84 -1.04
N LEU A 61 -10.41 -2.58 -1.53
CA LEU A 61 -10.45 -3.54 -2.64
C LEU A 61 -9.58 -4.77 -2.38
#